data_AF-D5VJW8-F1
#
_entry.id   AF-D5VJW8-F1
#
_cell.length_a   1.000
_cell.length_b   1.000
_cell.length_c   1.000
_cell.angle_alpha   90.00
_cell.angle_beta   90.00
_cell.angle_gamma   90.00
#
_symmetry.space_group_name_H-M   'P 1'
#
loop_
_entity.id
_entity.type
_entity.pdbx_description
1 polymer ?
#
loop_
_entity_poly.entity_id
_entity_poly.type
_entity_poly.pdbx_seq_one_letter_code
_entity_poly.pdbx_strand_id
1 'polypeptide(L)' 'MGMDPRDSALDAVAVAYVRALLRPKTRVQKLGPVLAAAAFAAFCAISFATVMVLAPPTVTQHLPEDRLGGP' A
#
# COMPACT_ATOMS: atom_id res chain seq x y z
N MET A 1 -22.86 46.17 26.32
CA MET A 1 -23.22 45.07 25.39
C MET A 1 -22.70 43.79 26.02
N GLY A 2 -23.48 43.22 26.95
CA GLY A 2 -23.08 42.06 27.74
C GLY A 2 -23.60 40.79 27.10
N MET A 3 -22.76 39.74 27.03
CA MET A 3 -23.17 38.39 26.68
C MET A 3 -24.18 37.88 27.72
N ASP A 4 -25.36 37.46 27.26
CA ASP A 4 -26.34 36.83 28.13
C ASP A 4 -25.80 35.45 28.56
N PRO A 5 -25.73 35.15 29.87
CA PRO A 5 -25.25 33.85 30.36
C PRO A 5 -26.14 32.68 29.90
N ARG A 6 -27.38 32.95 29.43
CA ARG A 6 -28.25 31.95 28.79
C ARG A 6 -27.88 31.68 27.33
N ASP A 7 -27.23 32.63 26.64
CA ASP A 7 -26.61 32.40 25.34
C ASP A 7 -25.28 31.64 25.46
N SER A 8 -24.62 31.71 26.63
CA SER A 8 -23.38 30.98 26.94
C SER A 8 -23.59 29.55 27.48
N ALA A 9 -24.81 29.19 27.88
CA ALA A 9 -25.17 27.80 28.10
C ALA A 9 -25.41 27.15 26.73
N LEU A 10 -24.32 26.93 25.98
CA LEU A 10 -24.29 26.14 24.77
C LEU A 10 -25.29 24.98 24.90
N ASP A 11 -26.39 25.08 24.16
CA ASP A 11 -27.45 24.08 24.18
C ASP A 11 -26.79 22.71 23.99
N ALA A 12 -26.95 21.84 24.99
CA ALA A 12 -26.28 20.54 25.01
C ALA A 12 -26.66 19.74 23.76
N VAL A 13 -27.85 19.99 23.20
CA VAL A 13 -28.31 19.42 21.94
C VAL A 13 -27.53 20.01 20.76
N ALA A 14 -27.37 21.33 20.67
CA ALA A 14 -26.53 21.97 19.65
C ALA A 14 -25.07 21.47 19.69
N VAL A 15 -24.48 21.30 20.87
CA VAL A 15 -23.12 20.75 21.02
C VAL A 15 -23.06 19.29 20.57
N ALA A 16 -24.05 18.47 20.96
CA ALA A 16 -24.14 17.08 20.53
C ALA A 16 -24.32 16.97 19.01
N TYR A 17 -25.10 17.88 18.41
CA TYR A 17 -25.33 17.95 16.98
C TYR A 17 -24.05 18.32 16.22
N VAL A 18 -23.37 19.40 16.61
CA VAL A 18 -22.09 19.79 16.02
C VAL A 18 -21.06 18.68 16.17
N ARG A 19 -21.01 18.00 17.32
CA ARG A 19 -20.13 16.84 17.56
C ARG A 19 -20.48 15.66 16.65
N ALA A 20 -21.75 15.45 16.32
CA ALA A 20 -22.17 14.41 15.39
C ALA A 20 -21.79 14.75 13.94
N LEU A 21 -21.91 16.01 13.53
CA LEU A 21 -21.49 16.47 12.19
C LEU A 21 -19.97 16.39 12.03
N LEU A 22 -19.24 16.84 13.04
CA LEU A 22 -17.78 16.82 13.05
C LEU A 22 -17.20 15.44 13.36
N ARG A 23 -18.02 14.46 13.75
CA ARG A 23 -17.55 13.10 14.02
C ARG A 23 -16.90 12.60 12.73
N PRO A 24 -15.56 12.45 12.68
CA PRO A 24 -14.92 11.99 11.47
C PRO A 24 -15.49 10.61 11.18
N LYS A 25 -16.12 10.47 10.02
CA LYS A 25 -16.54 9.16 9.53
C LYS A 25 -15.26 8.45 9.13
N THR A 26 -14.60 7.85 10.12
CA THR A 26 -13.46 6.96 9.91
C THR A 26 -14.01 5.81 9.11
N ARG A 27 -14.00 5.95 7.78
CA ARG A 27 -14.27 4.87 6.86
C ARG A 27 -13.17 3.87 7.19
N VAL A 28 -13.54 2.83 7.94
CA VAL A 28 -12.61 1.78 8.35
C VAL A 28 -12.11 1.16 7.07
N GLN A 29 -10.97 1.67 6.59
CA GLN A 29 -10.32 1.16 5.41
C GLN A 29 -9.94 -0.26 5.79
N LYS A 30 -10.41 -1.25 5.05
CA LYS A 30 -10.08 -2.64 5.33
C LYS A 30 -8.57 -2.79 5.07
N LEU A 31 -7.77 -2.65 6.13
CA LEU A 31 -6.30 -2.73 6.07
C LEU A 31 -5.84 -4.15 5.74
N GLY A 32 -6.65 -5.18 6.05
CA GLY A 32 -6.35 -6.58 5.74
C GLY A 32 -6.09 -6.84 4.25
N PRO A 33 -7.00 -6.49 3.34
CA PRO A 33 -6.78 -6.62 1.89
C PRO A 33 -5.55 -5.86 1.36
N VAL A 34 -5.28 -4.66 1.87
CA VAL A 34 -4.11 -3.86 1.46
C VAL A 34 -2.81 -4.54 1.91
N LEU A 35 -2.80 -5.04 3.15
CA LEU A 35 -1.66 -5.77 3.70
C LEU A 35 -1.40 -7.07 2.92
N ALA A 36 -2.44 -7.80 2.55
CA ALA A 36 -2.32 -9.02 1.74
C ALA A 36 -1.75 -8.73 0.34
N ALA A 37 -2.21 -7.68 -0.33
CA ALA A 37 -1.68 -7.27 -1.63
C ALA A 37 -0.19 -6.89 -1.55
N ALA A 38 0.20 -6.10 -0.54
CA ALA A 38 1.59 -5.72 -0.33
C ALA A 38 2.49 -6.93 -0.02
N ALA A 39 2.02 -7.85 0.83
CA ALA A 39 2.75 -9.07 1.15
C ALA A 39 2.97 -9.94 -0.09
N PHE A 40 1.95 -10.12 -0.94
CA PHE A 40 2.08 -10.90 -2.18
C PHE A 40 3.17 -10.34 -3.11
N ALA A 41 3.19 -9.02 -3.32
CA ALA A 41 4.21 -8.38 -4.14
C ALA A 41 5.63 -8.57 -3.56
N ALA A 42 5.79 -8.46 -2.24
CA ALA A 42 7.07 -8.70 -1.58
C ALA A 42 7.53 -10.16 -1.76
N PHE A 43 6.63 -11.14 -1.61
CA PHE A 43 6.93 -12.55 -1.84
C PHE A 43 7.36 -12.84 -3.29
N CYS A 44 6.68 -12.24 -4.28
CA CYS A 44 7.08 -12.37 -5.68
C CYS A 44 8.48 -11.80 -5.93
N ALA A 45 8.79 -10.62 -5.40
CA ALA A 45 10.10 -9.99 -5.56
C ALA A 45 11.22 -10.83 -4.94
N ILE A 46 11.01 -11.35 -3.72
CA ILE A 46 11.97 -12.23 -3.04
C ILE A 46 12.21 -13.49 -3.85
N SER A 47 11.15 -14.12 -4.36
CA SER A 47 11.25 -15.35 -5.17
C SER A 47 12.10 -15.14 -6.43
N PHE A 48 11.85 -14.07 -7.19
CA PHE A 48 12.65 -13.75 -8.37
C PHE A 48 14.12 -13.46 -8.04
N ALA A 49 14.37 -12.68 -7.00
CA ALA A 49 15.72 -12.39 -6.56
C ALA A 49 16.47 -13.67 -6.15
N THR A 50 15.81 -14.58 -5.43
CA THR A 50 16.41 -15.86 -5.05
C THR A 50 16.78 -16.71 -6.27
N VAL A 51 15.93 -16.74 -7.30
CA VAL A 51 16.25 -17.45 -8.55
C VAL A 51 17.43 -16.80 -9.26
N MET A 52 17.51 -15.47 -9.33
CA MET A 52 18.66 -14.78 -9.94
C MET A 52 19.97 -15.01 -9.19
N VAL A 53 19.92 -15.13 -7.86
CA VAL A 53 21.12 -15.40 -7.03
C VAL A 53 21.55 -16.87 -7.14
N LEU A 54 20.58 -17.80 -7.19
CA LEU A 54 20.87 -19.23 -7.21
C LEU A 54 21.08 -19.79 -8.62
N ALA A 55 20.67 -19.07 -9.66
CA ALA A 55 20.85 -19.51 -11.04
C ALA A 55 22.35 -19.69 -11.34
N PRO A 56 22.75 -20.84 -11.91
CA PRO A 56 24.08 -21.01 -12.46
C PRO A 56 24.35 -19.88 -13.48
N PRO A 57 25.56 -19.29 -13.51
CA PRO A 57 25.88 -18.25 -14.48
C PRO A 57 25.56 -18.76 -15.88
N THR A 58 24.79 -17.99 -16.63
CA THR A 58 24.42 -18.31 -18.01
C THR A 58 25.71 -18.41 -18.84
N VAL A 59 26.20 -19.63 -19.01
CA VAL A 59 27.39 -19.91 -19.83
C VAL A 59 26.97 -19.72 -21.28
N THR A 60 27.24 -18.54 -21.84
CA THR A 60 27.12 -18.32 -23.27
C THR A 60 28.26 -19.07 -23.96
N GLN A 61 27.99 -20.31 -24.36
CA GLN A 61 28.94 -21.11 -25.14
C GLN A 61 29.00 -20.49 -26.54
N HIS A 62 30.09 -19.76 -26.84
CA HIS A 62 30.35 -19.30 -28.21
C HIS A 62 30.37 -20.52 -29.12
N LEU A 63 29.39 -20.64 -30.01
CA LEU A 63 29.36 -21.69 -31.03
C LEU A 63 30.48 -21.36 -32.03
N PRO A 64 31.53 -22.20 -32.17
CA PRO A 64 32.57 -21.96 -33.16
C PRO A 64 31.96 -22.05 -34.56
N GLU A 65 32.24 -21.04 -35.39
CA GLU A 65 31.71 -20.92 -36.76
C GLU A 65 32.12 -22.07 -37.68
N ASP A 66 33.14 -22.85 -37.30
CA ASP A 66 33.61 -24.05 -38.03
C ASP A 66 32.54 -25.15 -38.18
N ARG A 67 31.41 -25.08 -37.45
CA ARG A 67 30.28 -26.01 -37.62
C ARG A 67 29.07 -25.44 -38.35
N LEU A 68 29.12 -24.18 -38.79
CA LEU A 68 28.01 -23.52 -39.49
C LEU A 68 28.08 -23.64 -41.01
N GLY A 69 29.09 -24.31 -41.58
CA GLY A 69 29.15 -24.57 -43.02
C GLY A 69 29.18 -23.27 -43.83
N GLY A 70 30.24 -22.46 -43.65
CA GLY A 70 30.63 -21.45 -44.63
C GLY A 70 31.29 -22.11 -45.85
N PRO A 71 31.20 -21.51 -47.04
CA PRO A 71 31.52 -22.12 -48.34
C PRO A 71 32.95 -22.67 -48.46
#